data_AF-A0A0P7WLM7-F1
#
_entry.id   AF-A0A0P7WLM7-F1
#
_cell.length_a   1.000
_cell.length_b   1.000
_cell.length_c   1.000
_cell.angle_alpha   90.00
_cell.angle_beta   90.00
_cell.angle_gamma   90.00
#
_symmetry.space_group_name_H-M   'P 1'
#
loop_
_entity.id
_entity.type
_entity.pdbx_description
1 polymer ?
#
loop_
_entity_poly.entity_id
_entity_poly.type
_entity_poly.pdbx_seq_one_letter_code
_entity_poly.pdbx_strand_id
1 'polypeptide(L)'
;MGVKGRAALAVTVLLFVLGSMWLHGGLDHHLRPCLNSYVQVHLPGNVSDGRVAGVIEEDTDSFTLSECPGQEFQVSRLLSHLRAAATPDSDVLISPYLSSWDELIKFLNALGPMVGLISQEIEGKTGIIRELARREEEEPEGMREAGSDRLHFEMDKDRSDTIRSEGSESYRSVRSMIKAELHLGLVNFQEQTDSGCRTLLRLHRALLWLQLFLQKLGESPTPGDRLQSPSELCREAYRETLAQHHSWLVRRAAEMAFVAMPDRSYFFRLVCAQDQKGATLVLRKVVRAIGEVYTRTERALEEHGMLNLP
;
A
#
# COMPACT_ATOMS: atom_id res chain seq x y z
N MET A 1 30.14 -3.17 -23.92
CA MET A 1 29.30 -3.86 -22.89
C MET A 1 27.90 -4.05 -23.45
N GLY A 2 27.44 -5.29 -23.60
CA GLY A 2 26.09 -5.59 -24.09
C GLY A 2 24.99 -5.16 -23.10
N VAL A 3 23.76 -5.01 -23.60
CA VAL A 3 22.57 -4.57 -22.83
C VAL A 3 22.41 -5.34 -21.51
N LYS A 4 22.74 -6.64 -21.52
CA LYS A 4 22.73 -7.51 -20.34
C LYS A 4 23.76 -7.13 -19.26
N GLY A 5 24.94 -6.64 -19.66
CA GLY A 5 25.99 -6.21 -18.72
C GLY A 5 25.72 -4.85 -18.08
N ARG A 6 24.95 -3.98 -18.77
CA ARG A 6 24.53 -2.68 -18.22
C ARG A 6 23.38 -2.84 -17.22
N ALA A 7 22.46 -3.79 -17.47
CA ALA A 7 21.40 -4.16 -16.55
C ALA A 7 21.95 -4.79 -15.26
N ALA A 8 22.92 -5.71 -15.36
CA ALA A 8 23.54 -6.33 -14.19
C ALA A 8 24.29 -5.31 -13.30
N LEU A 9 25.00 -4.35 -13.92
CA LEU A 9 25.68 -3.28 -13.20
C LEU A 9 24.69 -2.34 -12.51
N ALA A 10 23.58 -1.99 -13.17
CA ALA A 10 22.53 -1.15 -12.60
C ALA A 10 21.84 -1.82 -11.41
N VAL A 11 21.55 -3.12 -11.49
CA VAL A 11 21.00 -3.92 -10.38
C VAL A 11 22.00 -3.98 -9.21
N THR A 12 23.29 -4.17 -9.48
CA THR A 12 24.32 -4.22 -8.42
C THR A 12 24.47 -2.89 -7.69
N VAL A 13 24.41 -1.77 -8.42
CA VAL A 13 24.44 -0.42 -7.83
C VAL A 13 23.16 -0.13 -7.05
N LEU A 14 21.99 -0.57 -7.52
CA LEU A 14 20.71 -0.46 -6.80
C LEU A 14 20.72 -1.25 -5.49
N LEU A 15 21.25 -2.48 -5.51
CA LEU A 15 21.38 -3.34 -4.32
C LEU A 15 22.31 -2.74 -3.26
N PHE A 16 23.43 -2.14 -3.68
CA PHE A 16 24.38 -1.50 -2.77
C PHE A 16 23.81 -0.21 -2.15
N VAL A 17 22.96 0.49 -2.88
CA VAL A 17 22.38 1.79 -2.49
C VAL A 17 21.16 1.63 -1.56
N LEU A 18 20.29 0.66 -1.83
CA LEU A 18 19.17 0.33 -0.94
C LEU A 18 19.67 -0.36 0.33
N GLY A 19 20.70 -1.21 0.26
CA GLY A 19 21.31 -1.79 1.45
C GLY A 19 21.96 -0.74 2.38
N SER A 20 22.67 0.26 1.82
CA SER A 20 23.46 1.22 2.61
C SER A 20 22.69 2.42 3.17
N MET A 21 21.54 2.79 2.59
CA MET A 21 20.69 3.88 3.14
C MET A 21 19.59 3.38 4.09
N TRP A 22 19.49 2.07 4.28
CA TRP A 22 18.64 1.39 5.27
C TRP A 22 19.40 1.02 6.56
N LEU A 23 20.71 1.22 6.56
CA LEU A 23 21.67 0.84 7.61
C LEU A 23 21.71 1.79 8.84
N HIS A 24 20.66 2.56 9.10
CA HIS A 24 20.45 3.30 10.36
C HIS A 24 19.06 2.98 10.95
N GLY A 25 18.76 1.70 11.13
CA GLY A 25 17.66 1.24 11.98
C GLY A 25 17.14 -0.14 11.63
N GLY A 26 17.77 -1.20 12.17
CA GLY A 26 17.20 -2.55 12.26
C GLY A 26 17.94 -3.64 11.50
N LEU A 27 19.00 -4.20 12.12
CA LEU A 27 19.78 -5.33 11.61
C LEU A 27 19.15 -6.69 11.98
N ASP A 28 19.03 -7.55 10.96
CA ASP A 28 19.52 -8.94 10.90
C ASP A 28 18.92 -10.05 11.79
N HIS A 29 18.29 -11.06 11.17
CA HIS A 29 18.90 -12.38 10.89
C HIS A 29 17.85 -13.43 10.49
N HIS A 30 17.81 -13.80 9.20
CA HIS A 30 17.99 -15.20 8.75
C HIS A 30 17.92 -15.23 7.20
N LEU A 31 19.10 -15.15 6.58
CA LEU A 31 19.27 -15.63 5.22
C LEU A 31 19.15 -17.17 5.22
N ARG A 32 18.23 -17.71 4.42
CA ARG A 32 18.57 -18.86 3.55
C ARG A 32 17.77 -18.82 2.25
N PRO A 33 18.42 -19.11 1.10
CA PRO A 33 17.86 -18.99 -0.22
C PRO A 33 17.19 -20.29 -0.67
N CYS A 34 16.03 -20.22 -1.31
CA CYS A 34 15.55 -21.28 -2.18
C CYS A 34 15.21 -20.71 -3.55
N LEU A 35 16.18 -20.90 -4.44
CA LEU A 35 16.04 -20.85 -5.88
C LEU A 35 15.21 -22.06 -6.35
N ASN A 36 14.41 -21.81 -7.38
CA ASN A 36 14.06 -22.73 -8.46
C ASN A 36 12.87 -23.70 -8.25
N SER A 37 11.79 -23.44 -9.00
CA SER A 37 11.28 -24.42 -9.97
C SER A 37 10.37 -23.74 -10.98
N TYR A 38 10.81 -23.77 -12.24
CA TYR A 38 9.97 -23.61 -13.42
C TYR A 38 8.75 -24.56 -13.33
N VAL A 39 7.55 -24.02 -13.52
CA VAL A 39 6.36 -24.82 -13.84
C VAL A 39 5.83 -24.36 -15.19
N GLN A 40 6.03 -25.24 -16.17
CA GLN A 40 5.53 -25.16 -17.52
C GLN A 40 4.11 -25.73 -17.52
N VAL A 41 3.09 -24.92 -17.87
CA VAL A 41 1.73 -25.42 -18.06
C VAL A 41 1.21 -25.04 -19.43
N HIS A 42 0.75 -26.08 -20.11
CA HIS A 42 0.22 -26.16 -21.45
C HIS A 42 -1.08 -25.37 -21.65
N LEU A 43 -1.22 -24.88 -22.89
CA LEU A 43 -2.45 -24.40 -23.52
C LEU A 43 -3.50 -25.52 -23.65
N PRO A 44 -4.81 -25.20 -23.58
CA PRO A 44 -5.71 -25.71 -24.62
C PRO A 44 -6.74 -24.68 -25.13
N GLY A 45 -6.85 -24.65 -26.46
CA GLY A 45 -8.07 -24.70 -27.31
C GLY A 45 -9.38 -23.98 -26.96
N ASN A 46 -9.73 -23.05 -27.87
CA ASN A 46 -10.99 -22.84 -28.61
C ASN A 46 -12.30 -22.26 -28.00
N VAL A 47 -12.61 -21.04 -28.47
CA VAL A 47 -13.82 -20.53 -29.19
C VAL A 47 -15.23 -20.73 -28.60
N SER A 48 -15.94 -19.62 -28.32
CA SER A 48 -17.21 -19.14 -28.94
C SER A 48 -17.76 -17.94 -28.12
N ASP A 49 -17.80 -16.73 -28.69
CA ASP A 49 -18.93 -16.02 -29.34
C ASP A 49 -20.12 -15.65 -28.43
N GLY A 50 -20.50 -14.36 -28.44
CA GLY A 50 -21.86 -13.94 -28.08
C GLY A 50 -22.05 -12.70 -27.20
N ARG A 51 -22.20 -11.56 -27.88
CA ARG A 51 -23.17 -10.45 -27.64
C ARG A 51 -22.80 -9.25 -26.75
N VAL A 52 -22.74 -8.13 -27.47
CA VAL A 52 -22.90 -6.73 -27.08
C VAL A 52 -24.34 -6.47 -26.61
N ALA A 53 -24.48 -5.81 -25.47
CA ALA A 53 -25.65 -5.01 -25.07
C ALA A 53 -25.08 -3.78 -24.33
N GLY A 54 -25.15 -2.58 -24.90
CA GLY A 54 -26.31 -1.70 -24.78
C GLY A 54 -25.96 -0.63 -23.76
N VAL A 55 -25.43 0.51 -24.23
CA VAL A 55 -25.07 1.66 -23.39
C VAL A 55 -26.35 2.39 -23.00
N ILE A 56 -26.68 2.34 -21.72
CA ILE A 56 -27.60 3.29 -21.06
C ILE A 56 -26.77 3.98 -19.99
N GLU A 57 -26.65 5.30 -20.12
CA GLU A 57 -26.18 6.17 -19.04
C GLU A 57 -27.25 6.20 -17.95
N GLU A 58 -27.03 5.50 -16.83
CA GLU A 58 -27.60 5.81 -15.50
C GLU A 58 -27.03 4.87 -14.43
N ASP A 59 -26.67 5.46 -13.27
CA ASP A 59 -26.11 4.88 -12.03
C ASP A 59 -24.73 4.19 -12.05
N THR A 60 -23.71 4.95 -11.68
CA THR A 60 -22.27 4.62 -11.81
C THR A 60 -21.73 3.60 -10.79
N ASP A 61 -22.57 2.94 -9.97
CA ASP A 61 -22.13 2.00 -8.93
C ASP A 61 -22.61 0.55 -9.13
N SER A 62 -23.46 0.28 -10.12
CA SER A 62 -24.18 -1.00 -10.20
C SER A 62 -23.39 -2.19 -10.77
N PHE A 63 -22.35 -1.98 -11.59
CA PHE A 63 -21.59 -3.10 -12.13
C PHE A 63 -20.53 -3.61 -11.13
N THR A 64 -20.68 -4.86 -10.70
CA THR A 64 -19.71 -5.58 -9.88
C THR A 64 -18.49 -5.95 -10.71
N LEU A 65 -17.29 -5.64 -10.21
CA LEU A 65 -16.06 -6.11 -10.84
C LEU A 65 -15.90 -7.62 -10.58
N SER A 66 -15.82 -8.40 -11.65
CA SER A 66 -15.48 -9.82 -11.57
C SER A 66 -13.98 -10.02 -11.39
N GLU A 67 -13.57 -11.21 -10.96
CA GLU A 67 -12.16 -11.61 -10.95
C GLU A 67 -11.60 -11.77 -12.37
N CYS A 68 -10.31 -11.47 -12.51
CA CYS A 68 -9.51 -11.64 -13.71
C CYS A 68 -8.90 -13.03 -13.76
N PRO A 69 -9.37 -13.95 -14.61
CA PRO A 69 -8.87 -15.31 -14.62
C PRO A 69 -7.38 -15.35 -15.00
N GLY A 70 -6.62 -16.19 -14.29
CA GLY A 70 -5.19 -16.42 -14.55
C GLY A 70 -4.25 -15.29 -14.11
N GLN A 71 -4.73 -14.33 -13.31
CA GLN A 71 -3.91 -13.25 -12.75
C GLN A 71 -3.80 -13.37 -11.24
N GLU A 72 -2.62 -13.08 -10.69
CA GLU A 72 -2.44 -13.00 -9.24
C GLU A 72 -3.08 -11.74 -8.67
N PHE A 73 -2.89 -10.60 -9.37
CA PHE A 73 -3.56 -9.35 -9.06
C PHE A 73 -5.03 -9.39 -9.47
N GLN A 74 -5.90 -8.92 -8.58
CA GLN A 74 -7.35 -8.89 -8.71
C GLN A 74 -7.88 -7.51 -8.31
N VAL A 75 -8.21 -6.69 -9.32
CA VAL A 75 -8.76 -5.34 -9.11
C VAL A 75 -10.06 -5.32 -8.32
N SER A 76 -10.88 -6.39 -8.43
CA SER A 76 -12.11 -6.58 -7.66
C SER A 76 -11.84 -6.75 -6.17
N ARG A 77 -10.80 -7.52 -5.80
CA ARG A 77 -10.37 -7.71 -4.40
C ARG A 77 -9.78 -6.44 -3.83
N LEU A 78 -8.95 -5.73 -4.59
CA LEU A 78 -8.41 -4.43 -4.19
C LEU A 78 -9.55 -3.47 -3.84
N LEU A 79 -10.54 -3.34 -4.72
CA LEU A 79 -11.69 -2.47 -4.49
C LEU A 79 -12.51 -2.91 -3.28
N SER A 80 -12.70 -4.21 -3.09
CA SER A 80 -13.40 -4.77 -1.92
C SER A 80 -12.68 -4.43 -0.62
N HIS A 81 -11.36 -4.62 -0.55
CA HIS A 81 -10.56 -4.29 0.64
C HIS A 81 -10.56 -2.80 0.95
N LEU A 82 -10.39 -1.93 -0.06
CA LEU A 82 -10.45 -0.47 0.13
C LEU A 82 -11.82 -0.01 0.67
N ARG A 83 -12.92 -0.57 0.13
CA ARG A 83 -14.27 -0.28 0.61
C ARG A 83 -14.51 -0.80 2.02
N ALA A 84 -14.02 -2.00 2.34
CA ALA A 84 -14.13 -2.58 3.68
C ALA A 84 -13.28 -1.82 4.72
N ALA A 85 -12.19 -1.19 4.30
CA ALA A 85 -11.35 -0.39 5.17
C ALA A 85 -12.06 0.90 5.61
N ALA A 86 -12.85 1.52 4.73
CA ALA A 86 -13.59 2.74 5.03
C ALA A 86 -14.84 2.48 5.89
N THR A 87 -14.82 2.87 7.18
CA THR A 87 -15.97 2.73 8.11
C THR A 87 -17.02 3.87 7.98
N PRO A 88 -18.26 3.72 8.45
CA PRO A 88 -19.21 4.83 8.47
C PRO A 88 -18.73 6.05 9.31
N ASP A 89 -17.95 5.81 10.35
CA ASP A 89 -17.52 6.82 11.33
C ASP A 89 -16.30 7.64 10.86
N SER A 90 -16.05 7.73 9.55
CA SER A 90 -14.89 8.42 8.96
C SER A 90 -13.53 7.93 9.48
N ASP A 91 -13.44 6.64 9.81
CA ASP A 91 -12.20 5.97 10.20
C ASP A 91 -11.78 4.92 9.14
N VAL A 92 -10.62 4.31 9.34
CA VAL A 92 -10.03 3.30 8.47
C VAL A 92 -9.63 2.07 9.30
N LEU A 93 -10.22 0.91 9.01
CA LEU A 93 -9.84 -0.35 9.64
C LEU A 93 -8.48 -0.82 9.12
N ILE A 94 -7.59 -1.20 10.03
CA ILE A 94 -6.20 -1.58 9.71
C ILE A 94 -6.16 -2.89 8.91
N SER A 95 -6.86 -3.93 9.35
CA SER A 95 -6.82 -5.25 8.68
C SER A 95 -7.17 -5.18 7.18
N PRO A 96 -8.35 -4.67 6.76
CA PRO A 96 -8.67 -4.52 5.33
C PRO A 96 -7.80 -3.49 4.61
N TYR A 97 -7.31 -2.45 5.30
CA TYR A 97 -6.33 -1.52 4.72
C TYR A 97 -5.04 -2.25 4.33
N LEU A 98 -4.49 -3.10 5.21
CA LEU A 98 -3.30 -3.89 4.92
C LEU A 98 -3.56 -4.97 3.85
N SER A 99 -4.75 -5.59 3.84
CA SER A 99 -5.14 -6.49 2.75
C SER A 99 -5.23 -5.79 1.39
N SER A 100 -5.62 -4.50 1.37
CA SER A 100 -5.58 -3.70 0.14
C SER A 100 -4.13 -3.53 -0.36
N TRP A 101 -3.17 -3.34 0.56
CA TRP A 101 -1.75 -3.28 0.21
C TRP A 101 -1.22 -4.60 -0.31
N ASP A 102 -1.65 -5.74 0.24
CA ASP A 102 -1.26 -7.06 -0.28
C ASP A 102 -1.68 -7.22 -1.75
N GLU A 103 -2.84 -6.69 -2.12
CA GLU A 103 -3.31 -6.70 -3.50
C GLU A 103 -2.53 -5.70 -4.37
N LEU A 104 -2.16 -4.53 -3.83
CA LEU A 104 -1.29 -3.56 -4.52
C LEU A 104 0.13 -4.09 -4.75
N ILE A 105 0.66 -4.88 -3.82
CA ILE A 105 1.94 -5.55 -3.95
C ILE A 105 1.91 -6.53 -5.14
N LYS A 106 0.83 -7.31 -5.30
CA LYS A 106 0.64 -8.19 -6.47
C LYS A 106 0.59 -7.39 -7.77
N PHE A 107 -0.10 -6.25 -7.77
CA PHE A 107 -0.11 -5.33 -8.91
C PHE A 107 1.30 -4.88 -9.28
N LEU A 108 2.08 -4.40 -8.30
CA LEU A 108 3.46 -3.96 -8.51
C LEU A 108 4.37 -5.09 -9.01
N ASN A 109 4.24 -6.29 -8.45
CA ASN A 109 4.99 -7.48 -8.88
C ASN A 109 4.67 -7.87 -10.33
N ALA A 110 3.40 -7.72 -10.75
CA ALA A 110 2.98 -7.99 -12.12
C ALA A 110 3.58 -7.01 -13.16
N LEU A 111 4.08 -5.84 -12.73
CA LEU A 111 4.79 -4.90 -13.61
C LEU A 111 6.23 -5.33 -13.92
N GLY A 112 6.75 -6.32 -13.19
CA GLY A 112 8.01 -6.98 -13.45
C GLY A 112 9.11 -6.73 -12.41
N PRO A 113 10.28 -7.38 -12.57
CA PRO A 113 11.29 -7.50 -11.51
C PRO A 113 11.89 -6.17 -11.03
N MET A 114 11.92 -5.15 -11.90
CA MET A 114 12.47 -3.83 -11.56
C MET A 114 11.60 -3.10 -10.52
N VAL A 115 10.33 -3.44 -10.42
CA VAL A 115 9.38 -2.88 -9.44
C VAL A 115 9.34 -3.73 -8.16
N GLY A 116 9.84 -4.98 -8.19
CA GLY A 116 9.82 -5.89 -7.05
C GLY A 116 10.54 -5.37 -5.79
N LEU A 117 11.55 -4.51 -5.96
CA LEU A 117 12.19 -3.82 -4.82
C LEU A 117 11.22 -2.87 -4.11
N ILE A 118 10.35 -2.19 -4.85
CA ILE A 118 9.32 -1.31 -4.28
C ILE A 118 8.24 -2.16 -3.57
N SER A 119 7.93 -3.34 -4.11
CA SER A 119 7.00 -4.28 -3.47
C SER A 119 7.53 -4.77 -2.11
N GLN A 120 8.79 -5.22 -2.05
CA GLN A 120 9.43 -5.68 -0.80
C GLN A 120 9.43 -4.60 0.28
N GLU A 121 9.65 -3.36 -0.13
CA GLU A 121 9.62 -2.18 0.74
C GLU A 121 8.25 -1.93 1.39
N ILE A 122 7.17 -2.17 0.64
CA ILE A 122 5.79 -2.04 1.11
C ILE A 122 5.44 -3.26 1.98
N GLU A 123 5.83 -4.48 1.56
CA GLU A 123 5.66 -5.71 2.33
C GLU A 123 6.26 -5.58 3.73
N GLY A 124 7.51 -5.11 3.84
CA GLY A 124 8.16 -4.90 5.14
C GLY A 124 7.38 -3.93 6.05
N LYS A 125 6.90 -2.81 5.51
CA LYS A 125 6.15 -1.80 6.28
C LYS A 125 4.77 -2.30 6.72
N THR A 126 4.05 -3.00 5.84
CA THR A 126 2.78 -3.63 6.24
C THR A 126 3.01 -4.73 7.27
N GLY A 127 4.11 -5.46 7.19
CA GLY A 127 4.54 -6.45 8.17
C GLY A 127 4.78 -5.87 9.57
N ILE A 128 5.40 -4.69 9.67
CA ILE A 128 5.59 -3.98 10.94
C ILE A 128 4.25 -3.72 11.64
N ILE A 129 3.27 -3.15 10.92
CA ILE A 129 1.95 -2.86 11.51
C ILE A 129 1.24 -4.14 11.96
N ARG A 130 1.34 -5.23 11.19
CA ARG A 130 0.77 -6.54 11.58
C ARG A 130 1.45 -7.11 12.83
N GLU A 131 2.77 -7.01 12.92
CA GLU A 131 3.51 -7.51 14.08
C GLU A 131 3.21 -6.70 15.33
N LEU A 132 3.08 -5.38 15.22
CA LEU A 132 2.65 -4.52 16.34
C LEU A 132 1.24 -4.89 16.81
N ALA A 133 0.31 -5.09 15.88
CA ALA A 133 -1.05 -5.51 16.20
C ALA A 133 -1.06 -6.87 16.94
N ARG A 134 -0.31 -7.86 16.45
CA ARG A 134 -0.19 -9.19 17.07
C ARG A 134 0.39 -9.13 18.48
N ARG A 135 1.47 -8.35 18.68
CA ARG A 135 2.10 -8.18 20.00
C ARG A 135 1.15 -7.60 21.02
N GLU A 136 0.24 -6.74 20.60
CA GLU A 136 -0.73 -6.14 21.50
C GLU A 136 -1.85 -7.10 21.92
N GLU A 137 -2.24 -8.02 21.04
CA GLU A 137 -3.16 -9.11 21.38
C GLU A 137 -2.54 -10.11 22.37
N GLU A 138 -1.23 -10.32 22.31
CA GLU A 138 -0.48 -11.28 23.14
C GLU A 138 -0.03 -10.70 24.50
N GLU A 139 0.14 -9.38 24.60
CA GLU A 139 0.53 -8.68 25.84
C GLU A 139 -0.61 -7.76 26.35
N PRO A 140 -1.77 -8.30 26.77
CA PRO A 140 -2.81 -7.48 27.37
C PRO A 140 -2.30 -6.82 28.68
N GLU A 141 -2.84 -5.63 28.96
CA GLU A 141 -2.40 -4.58 29.90
C GLU A 141 -1.89 -5.01 31.29
N GLY A 142 -2.17 -6.24 31.75
CA GLY A 142 -1.81 -6.74 33.09
C GLY A 142 -0.32 -7.02 33.35
N MET A 143 0.56 -6.99 32.34
CA MET A 143 2.00 -7.26 32.52
C MET A 143 2.89 -6.00 32.41
N ARG A 144 2.37 -4.86 31.92
CA ARG A 144 3.18 -3.66 31.60
C ARG A 144 3.38 -2.68 32.76
N GLU A 145 2.61 -2.79 33.85
CA GLU A 145 2.75 -1.91 35.03
C GLU A 145 3.94 -2.23 35.96
N ALA A 146 4.79 -3.21 35.66
CA ALA A 146 5.91 -3.60 36.55
C ALA A 146 7.22 -2.79 36.36
N GLY A 147 7.16 -1.60 35.75
CA GLY A 147 8.36 -0.87 35.29
C GLY A 147 8.46 0.62 35.61
N SER A 148 7.60 1.19 36.46
CA SER A 148 7.75 2.59 36.88
C SER A 148 7.52 2.75 38.38
N ASP A 149 8.39 3.55 38.97
CA ASP A 149 8.67 3.69 40.39
C ASP A 149 7.42 3.99 41.24
N ARG A 150 7.32 3.29 42.37
CA ARG A 150 6.29 3.46 43.39
C ARG A 150 6.48 4.77 44.14
N LEU A 151 5.52 5.69 44.03
CA LEU A 151 5.17 6.59 45.14
C LEU A 151 3.66 6.54 45.40
N HIS A 152 3.35 6.06 46.59
CA HIS A 152 2.02 5.85 47.18
C HIS A 152 1.14 7.12 47.16
N PHE A 153 -0.12 6.95 46.77
CA PHE A 153 -1.26 7.50 47.51
C PHE A 153 -2.49 6.60 47.30
N GLU A 154 -3.05 6.10 48.41
CA GLU A 154 -4.26 5.27 48.43
C GLU A 154 -5.56 6.11 48.37
N MET A 155 -6.68 5.40 48.18
CA MET A 155 -8.12 5.76 48.16
C MET A 155 -8.66 6.16 46.78
N ASP A 156 -9.73 5.57 46.23
CA ASP A 156 -10.93 5.00 46.85
C ASP A 156 -11.58 3.94 45.93
N LYS A 157 -12.30 2.98 46.51
CA LYS A 157 -12.86 1.80 45.83
C LYS A 157 -14.39 1.91 45.78
N ASP A 158 -14.95 2.27 44.63
CA ASP A 158 -16.35 1.94 44.31
C ASP A 158 -16.62 1.83 42.79
N ARG A 159 -16.68 0.57 42.33
CA ARG A 159 -17.79 -0.02 41.55
C ARG A 159 -18.12 0.56 40.16
N SER A 160 -17.68 -0.16 39.12
CA SER A 160 -18.62 -0.92 38.27
C SER A 160 -17.87 -1.92 37.39
N ASP A 161 -18.17 -3.20 37.62
CA ASP A 161 -17.87 -4.32 36.73
C ASP A 161 -18.34 -4.04 35.30
N THR A 162 -17.42 -4.12 34.33
CA THR A 162 -17.58 -4.83 33.04
C THR A 162 -16.18 -5.05 32.47
N ILE A 163 -15.41 -5.96 33.09
CA ILE A 163 -14.24 -6.54 32.42
C ILE A 163 -14.78 -7.73 31.62
N ARG A 164 -15.33 -7.42 30.44
CA ARG A 164 -15.44 -8.40 29.37
C ARG A 164 -14.19 -8.21 28.52
N SER A 165 -13.44 -9.29 28.37
CA SER A 165 -12.34 -9.44 27.42
C SER A 165 -12.75 -8.91 26.03
N GLU A 166 -12.40 -7.67 25.75
CA GLU A 166 -12.19 -7.18 24.40
C GLU A 166 -10.69 -7.40 24.14
N GLY A 167 -10.36 -8.27 23.18
CA GLY A 167 -8.99 -8.33 22.69
C GLY A 167 -8.58 -6.92 22.29
N SER A 168 -7.30 -6.55 22.53
CA SER A 168 -6.80 -5.19 22.31
C SER A 168 -7.35 -4.58 21.01
N GLU A 169 -8.26 -3.60 21.15
CA GLU A 169 -8.84 -2.88 20.01
C GLU A 169 -7.88 -1.82 19.46
N SER A 170 -6.67 -1.70 20.00
CA SER A 170 -5.75 -0.63 19.66
C SER A 170 -5.32 -0.64 18.20
N TYR A 171 -5.06 -1.80 17.58
CA TYR A 171 -4.76 -1.88 16.13
C TYR A 171 -5.98 -2.20 15.27
N ARG A 172 -7.20 -2.00 15.78
CA ARG A 172 -8.44 -2.21 15.01
C ARG A 172 -8.58 -1.21 13.88
N SER A 173 -8.35 0.08 14.16
CA SER A 173 -8.46 1.19 13.21
C SER A 173 -7.26 2.15 13.29
N VAL A 174 -7.15 3.05 12.31
CA VAL A 174 -6.12 4.09 12.31
C VAL A 174 -6.24 4.97 13.55
N ARG A 175 -7.45 5.38 13.93
CA ARG A 175 -7.63 6.22 15.12
C ARG A 175 -7.36 5.49 16.42
N SER A 176 -7.76 4.22 16.55
CA SER A 176 -7.43 3.45 17.76
C SER A 176 -5.91 3.28 17.87
N MET A 177 -5.22 3.05 16.75
CA MET A 177 -3.77 2.86 16.72
C MET A 177 -3.06 4.14 17.14
N ILE A 178 -3.47 5.28 16.58
CA ILE A 178 -2.94 6.60 16.95
C ILE A 178 -3.10 6.85 18.46
N LYS A 179 -4.28 6.59 19.02
CA LYS A 179 -4.55 6.80 20.45
C LYS A 179 -3.68 5.89 21.32
N ALA A 180 -3.60 4.61 20.98
CA ALA A 180 -2.83 3.63 21.73
C ALA A 180 -1.33 3.96 21.72
N GLU A 181 -0.76 4.24 20.54
CA GLU A 181 0.66 4.55 20.45
C GLU A 181 1.04 5.88 21.10
N LEU A 182 0.15 6.88 21.08
CA LEU A 182 0.32 8.12 21.84
C LEU A 182 0.28 7.87 23.35
N HIS A 183 -0.68 7.08 23.83
CA HIS A 183 -0.84 6.78 25.25
C HIS A 183 0.37 6.01 25.80
N LEU A 184 0.92 5.09 25.01
CA LEU A 184 2.11 4.30 25.35
C LEU A 184 3.43 5.04 25.10
N GLY A 185 3.40 6.27 24.56
CA GLY A 185 4.61 7.05 24.28
C GLY A 185 5.50 6.48 23.18
N LEU A 186 4.92 5.69 22.25
CA LEU A 186 5.66 5.06 21.14
C LEU A 186 5.91 6.01 19.96
N VAL A 187 5.11 7.08 19.85
CA VAL A 187 5.27 8.09 18.80
C VAL A 187 6.23 9.19 19.25
N ASN A 188 7.28 9.42 18.46
CA ASN A 188 8.23 10.52 18.65
C ASN A 188 8.18 11.47 17.45
N PHE A 189 8.07 12.78 17.71
CA PHE A 189 7.94 13.82 16.69
C PHE A 189 9.30 14.42 16.28
N GLN A 190 10.37 14.12 17.00
CA GLN A 190 11.72 14.62 16.79
C GLN A 190 12.66 13.53 16.28
N GLU A 191 12.46 12.29 16.72
CA GLU A 191 13.34 11.16 16.44
C GLU A 191 12.61 10.02 15.73
N GLN A 192 13.39 9.24 15.01
CA GLN A 192 12.93 8.11 14.23
C GLN A 192 12.55 6.94 15.16
N THR A 193 11.28 6.51 15.11
CA THR A 193 10.76 5.36 15.85
C THR A 193 10.24 4.28 14.90
N ASP A 194 10.07 3.05 15.38
CA ASP A 194 9.46 1.95 14.62
C ASP A 194 7.95 1.84 14.88
N SER A 195 7.31 2.98 15.20
CA SER A 195 5.88 3.07 15.50
C SER A 195 5.01 2.77 14.27
N GLY A 196 3.82 2.24 14.53
CA GLY A 196 2.75 2.03 13.58
C GLY A 196 2.34 3.33 12.88
N CYS A 197 2.25 4.45 13.60
CA CYS A 197 1.88 5.76 13.06
C CYS A 197 2.88 6.26 12.02
N ARG A 198 4.18 6.17 12.29
CA ARG A 198 5.23 6.55 11.34
C ARG A 198 5.26 5.62 10.12
N THR A 199 5.04 4.33 10.35
CA THR A 199 4.97 3.33 9.28
C THR A 199 3.75 3.54 8.40
N LEU A 200 2.59 3.81 9.00
CA LEU A 200 1.35 4.18 8.31
C LEU A 200 1.54 5.45 7.49
N LEU A 201 2.20 6.49 8.02
CA LEU A 201 2.47 7.72 7.29
C LEU A 201 3.25 7.49 5.99
N ARG A 202 4.22 6.56 5.99
CA ARG A 202 4.99 6.21 4.79
C ARG A 202 4.13 5.48 3.76
N LEU A 203 3.29 4.55 4.20
CA LEU A 203 2.32 3.88 3.33
C LEU A 203 1.33 4.90 2.77
N HIS A 204 0.81 5.79 3.60
CA HIS A 204 -0.11 6.87 3.24
C HIS A 204 0.45 7.77 2.11
N ARG A 205 1.71 8.21 2.23
CA ARG A 205 2.40 8.97 1.17
C ARG A 205 2.55 8.16 -0.12
N ALA A 206 2.81 6.85 -0.03
CA ALA A 206 2.90 5.98 -1.19
C ALA A 206 1.54 5.74 -1.86
N LEU A 207 0.46 5.72 -1.07
CA LEU A 207 -0.90 5.57 -1.57
C LEU A 207 -1.31 6.76 -2.45
N LEU A 208 -0.92 7.99 -2.06
CA LEU A 208 -1.16 9.20 -2.86
C LEU A 208 -0.51 9.11 -4.25
N TRP A 209 0.76 8.69 -4.29
CA TRP A 209 1.47 8.48 -5.54
C TRP A 209 0.73 7.49 -6.46
N LEU A 210 0.33 6.35 -5.90
CA LEU A 210 -0.39 5.33 -6.64
C LEU A 210 -1.75 5.84 -7.13
N GLN A 211 -2.51 6.53 -6.28
CA GLN A 211 -3.78 7.13 -6.64
C GLN A 211 -3.63 8.06 -7.85
N LEU A 212 -2.66 8.97 -7.80
CA LEU A 212 -2.40 9.91 -8.87
C LEU A 212 -1.96 9.22 -10.16
N PHE A 213 -1.09 8.19 -10.06
CA PHE A 213 -0.69 7.40 -11.21
C PHE A 213 -1.88 6.70 -11.88
N LEU A 214 -2.73 6.02 -11.09
CA LEU A 214 -3.91 5.30 -11.60
C LEU A 214 -4.95 6.27 -12.18
N GLN A 215 -5.08 7.46 -11.59
CA GLN A 215 -5.94 8.52 -12.12
C GLN A 215 -5.45 8.96 -13.52
N LYS A 216 -4.19 9.39 -13.64
CA LYS A 216 -3.62 9.80 -14.94
C LYS A 216 -3.67 8.67 -15.98
N LEU A 217 -3.49 7.42 -15.56
CA LEU A 217 -3.59 6.25 -16.45
C LEU A 217 -5.03 6.02 -16.97
N GLY A 218 -6.02 6.29 -16.13
CA GLY A 218 -7.44 6.17 -16.44
C GLY A 218 -8.01 7.37 -17.22
N GLU A 219 -7.30 8.48 -17.30
CA GLU A 219 -7.72 9.64 -18.09
C GLU A 219 -7.66 9.31 -19.60
N SER A 220 -8.73 9.67 -20.32
CA SER A 220 -8.74 9.55 -21.77
C SER A 220 -7.97 10.72 -22.38
N PRO A 221 -7.14 10.50 -23.40
CA PRO A 221 -6.41 11.59 -24.05
C PRO A 221 -7.39 12.60 -24.66
N THR A 222 -7.13 13.89 -24.44
CA THR A 222 -7.86 14.98 -25.09
C THR A 222 -7.61 14.92 -26.60
N PRO A 223 -8.60 15.25 -27.46
CA PRO A 223 -8.36 15.36 -28.90
C PRO A 223 -7.20 16.31 -29.21
N GLY A 224 -6.14 15.78 -29.84
CA GLY A 224 -4.95 16.55 -30.23
C GLY A 224 -3.74 16.38 -29.30
N ASP A 225 -3.90 15.83 -28.10
CA ASP A 225 -2.80 15.58 -27.18
C ASP A 225 -2.04 14.29 -27.52
N ARG A 226 -0.72 14.31 -27.30
CA ARG A 226 0.09 13.10 -27.37
C ARG A 226 -0.28 12.19 -26.19
N LEU A 227 -0.68 10.96 -26.50
CA LEU A 227 -0.91 9.95 -25.48
C LEU A 227 0.40 9.63 -24.72
N GLN A 228 0.50 10.09 -23.47
CA GLN A 228 1.68 9.85 -22.61
C GLN A 228 1.84 8.35 -22.35
N SER A 229 3.05 7.84 -22.12
CA SER A 229 3.26 6.43 -21.76
C SER A 229 3.04 6.18 -20.26
N PRO A 230 2.72 4.95 -19.81
CA PRO A 230 2.63 4.64 -18.37
C PRO A 230 3.92 4.98 -17.60
N SER A 231 5.09 4.84 -18.24
CA SER A 231 6.39 5.27 -17.68
C SER A 231 6.42 6.77 -17.36
N GLU A 232 5.95 7.60 -18.29
CA GLU A 232 5.90 9.06 -18.13
C GLU A 232 4.91 9.45 -17.04
N LEU A 233 3.70 8.89 -17.07
CA LEU A 233 2.65 9.15 -16.07
C LEU A 233 3.10 8.75 -14.65
N CYS A 234 3.74 7.58 -14.52
CA CYS A 234 4.25 7.07 -13.26
C CYS A 234 5.37 7.97 -12.70
N ARG A 235 6.29 8.42 -13.56
CA ARG A 235 7.35 9.35 -13.19
C ARG A 235 6.81 10.72 -12.78
N GLU A 236 5.81 11.22 -13.50
CA GLU A 236 5.15 12.48 -13.22
C GLU A 236 4.45 12.44 -11.85
N ALA A 237 3.61 11.42 -11.63
CA ALA A 237 2.96 11.21 -10.34
C ALA A 237 3.97 11.11 -9.19
N TYR A 238 5.10 10.42 -9.39
CA TYR A 238 6.16 10.30 -8.38
C TYR A 238 6.78 11.65 -8.02
N ARG A 239 7.06 12.49 -9.02
CA ARG A 239 7.64 13.82 -8.82
C ARG A 239 6.70 14.75 -8.07
N GLU A 240 5.40 14.67 -8.33
CA GLU A 240 4.37 15.49 -7.66
C GLU A 240 4.11 15.07 -6.21
N THR A 241 4.47 13.84 -5.82
CA THR A 241 4.07 13.26 -4.52
C THR A 241 5.28 12.77 -3.71
N LEU A 242 5.71 11.53 -3.91
CA LEU A 242 6.73 10.86 -3.09
C LEU A 242 8.12 11.48 -3.19
N ALA A 243 8.48 12.10 -4.32
CA ALA A 243 9.84 12.57 -4.55
C ALA A 243 10.32 13.51 -3.46
N GLN A 244 9.47 14.40 -2.93
CA GLN A 244 9.84 15.35 -1.88
C GLN A 244 10.31 14.67 -0.57
N HIS A 245 9.85 13.44 -0.31
CA HIS A 245 10.20 12.66 0.87
C HIS A 245 11.40 11.74 0.67
N HIS A 246 11.93 11.63 -0.55
CA HIS A 246 13.04 10.75 -0.89
C HIS A 246 14.35 11.50 -1.06
N SER A 247 15.47 10.87 -0.68
CA SER A 247 16.81 11.38 -0.93
C SER A 247 17.09 11.46 -2.44
N TRP A 248 18.06 12.28 -2.83
CA TRP A 248 18.45 12.44 -4.24
C TRP A 248 18.73 11.09 -4.92
N LEU A 249 19.39 10.19 -4.21
CA LEU A 249 19.78 8.90 -4.73
C LEU A 249 18.57 7.98 -4.96
N VAL A 250 17.63 7.95 -4.01
CA VAL A 250 16.37 7.20 -4.14
C VAL A 250 15.54 7.75 -5.32
N ARG A 251 15.48 9.08 -5.50
CA ARG A 251 14.80 9.68 -6.67
C ARG A 251 15.39 9.19 -7.99
N ARG A 252 16.71 9.10 -8.10
CA ARG A 252 17.37 8.60 -9.32
C ARG A 252 17.09 7.12 -9.57
N ALA A 253 17.12 6.31 -8.52
CA ALA A 253 16.78 4.89 -8.62
C ALA A 253 15.33 4.70 -9.10
N ALA A 254 14.37 5.42 -8.53
CA ALA A 254 12.97 5.37 -8.93
C ALA A 254 12.76 5.80 -10.39
N GLU A 255 13.35 6.93 -10.81
CA GLU A 255 13.24 7.42 -12.20
C GLU A 255 13.75 6.40 -13.24
N MET A 256 14.79 5.64 -12.89
CA MET A 256 15.33 4.56 -13.68
C MET A 256 14.41 3.34 -13.70
N ALA A 257 13.84 2.95 -12.55
CA ALA A 257 12.89 1.84 -12.47
C ALA A 257 11.66 2.09 -13.35
N PHE A 258 11.16 3.34 -13.42
CA PHE A 258 10.00 3.66 -14.24
C PHE A 258 10.23 3.49 -15.75
N VAL A 259 11.48 3.47 -16.22
CA VAL A 259 11.78 3.16 -17.64
C VAL A 259 11.38 1.72 -17.99
N ALA A 260 11.36 0.82 -17.01
CA ALA A 260 10.99 -0.58 -17.18
C ALA A 260 9.47 -0.83 -17.07
N MET A 261 8.65 0.22 -16.92
CA MET A 261 7.19 0.08 -16.88
C MET A 261 6.66 -0.55 -18.18
N PRO A 262 5.68 -1.46 -18.11
CA PRO A 262 5.11 -2.07 -19.29
C PRO A 262 4.29 -1.05 -20.10
N ASP A 263 3.88 -1.46 -21.30
CA ASP A 263 3.03 -0.65 -22.15
C ASP A 263 1.59 -0.57 -21.61
N ARG A 264 0.83 0.41 -22.11
CA ARG A 264 -0.54 0.68 -21.63
C ARG A 264 -1.48 -0.51 -21.80
N SER A 265 -1.34 -1.32 -22.85
CA SER A 265 -2.22 -2.47 -23.08
C SER A 265 -2.04 -3.55 -22.01
N TYR A 266 -0.84 -3.66 -21.44
CA TYR A 266 -0.58 -4.56 -20.31
C TYR A 266 -1.36 -4.12 -19.06
N PHE A 267 -1.41 -2.82 -18.76
CA PHE A 267 -2.22 -2.31 -17.65
C PHE A 267 -3.71 -2.60 -17.81
N PHE A 268 -4.24 -2.48 -19.03
CA PHE A 268 -5.64 -2.80 -19.29
C PHE A 268 -5.95 -4.26 -18.97
N ARG A 269 -5.06 -5.17 -19.37
CA ARG A 269 -5.18 -6.59 -19.02
C ARG A 269 -5.18 -6.80 -17.51
N LEU A 270 -4.32 -6.12 -16.76
CA LEU A 270 -4.27 -6.21 -15.28
C LEU A 270 -5.58 -5.79 -14.60
N VAL A 271 -6.36 -4.92 -15.23
CA VAL A 271 -7.66 -4.46 -14.69
C VAL A 271 -8.86 -5.06 -15.43
N CYS A 272 -8.66 -6.17 -16.16
CA CYS A 272 -9.69 -6.83 -16.97
C CYS A 272 -10.40 -5.94 -18.00
N ALA A 273 -9.72 -4.91 -18.48
CA ALA A 273 -10.23 -4.04 -19.52
C ALA A 273 -9.73 -4.47 -20.90
N GLN A 274 -10.62 -4.40 -21.90
CA GLN A 274 -10.27 -4.63 -23.30
C GLN A 274 -9.71 -3.36 -23.97
N ASP A 275 -10.17 -2.19 -23.53
CA ASP A 275 -9.82 -0.90 -24.11
C ASP A 275 -9.68 0.20 -23.05
N GLN A 276 -9.31 1.40 -23.49
CA GLN A 276 -9.17 2.58 -22.63
C GLN A 276 -10.47 2.91 -21.89
N LYS A 277 -11.63 2.79 -22.55
CA LYS A 277 -12.93 3.13 -21.94
C LYS A 277 -13.25 2.20 -20.76
N GLY A 278 -13.07 0.89 -20.95
CA GLY A 278 -13.21 -0.09 -19.88
C GLY A 278 -12.24 0.17 -18.73
N ALA A 279 -10.96 0.44 -19.05
CA ALA A 279 -9.96 0.74 -18.04
C ALA A 279 -10.29 2.00 -17.25
N THR A 280 -10.74 3.07 -17.92
CA THR A 280 -11.19 4.31 -17.29
C THR A 280 -12.31 4.05 -16.27
N LEU A 281 -13.31 3.23 -16.61
CA LEU A 281 -14.42 2.92 -15.70
C LEU A 281 -13.94 2.17 -14.44
N VAL A 282 -13.07 1.18 -14.61
CA VAL A 282 -12.51 0.40 -13.49
C VAL A 282 -11.60 1.28 -12.62
N LEU A 283 -10.65 2.00 -13.25
CA LEU A 283 -9.70 2.84 -12.55
C LEU A 283 -10.38 3.99 -11.80
N ARG A 284 -11.45 4.59 -12.34
CA ARG A 284 -12.23 5.61 -11.61
C ARG A 284 -12.83 5.07 -10.31
N LYS A 285 -13.32 3.82 -10.30
CA LYS A 285 -13.84 3.18 -9.07
C LYS A 285 -12.73 2.98 -8.04
N VAL A 286 -11.58 2.47 -8.48
CA VAL A 286 -10.42 2.24 -7.61
C VAL A 286 -9.89 3.56 -7.05
N VAL A 287 -9.65 4.56 -7.91
CA VAL A 287 -9.17 5.89 -7.51
C VAL A 287 -10.11 6.55 -6.50
N ARG A 288 -11.43 6.45 -6.70
CA ARG A 288 -12.41 6.96 -5.72
C ARG A 288 -12.31 6.26 -4.37
N ALA A 289 -12.18 4.93 -4.37
CA ALA A 289 -12.04 4.16 -3.13
C ALA A 289 -10.72 4.44 -2.40
N ILE A 290 -9.61 4.56 -3.15
CA ILE A 290 -8.32 4.99 -2.59
C ILE A 290 -8.44 6.39 -2.00
N GLY A 291 -9.06 7.34 -2.71
CA GLY A 291 -9.25 8.70 -2.24
C GLY A 291 -10.01 8.78 -0.93
N GLU A 292 -11.05 7.96 -0.74
CA GLU A 292 -11.81 7.90 0.51
C GLU A 292 -10.94 7.44 1.69
N VAL A 293 -10.18 6.34 1.51
CA VAL A 293 -9.25 5.82 2.52
C VAL A 293 -8.14 6.83 2.82
N TYR A 294 -7.60 7.46 1.77
CA TYR A 294 -6.56 8.48 1.87
C TYR A 294 -7.06 9.67 2.69
N THR A 295 -8.19 10.29 2.33
CA THR A 295 -8.71 11.48 3.02
C THR A 295 -8.98 11.23 4.51
N ARG A 296 -9.47 10.05 4.87
CA ARG A 296 -9.72 9.70 6.28
C ARG A 296 -8.43 9.47 7.06
N THR A 297 -7.46 8.79 6.44
CA THR A 297 -6.13 8.58 7.03
C THR A 297 -5.40 9.90 7.22
N GLU A 298 -5.44 10.77 6.19
CA GLU A 298 -4.88 12.13 6.23
C GLU A 298 -5.47 12.91 7.40
N ARG A 299 -6.81 12.96 7.52
CA ARG A 299 -7.50 13.67 8.61
C ARG A 299 -7.12 13.13 9.99
N ALA A 300 -7.09 11.80 10.15
CA ALA A 300 -6.74 11.18 11.43
C ALA A 300 -5.30 11.52 11.87
N LEU A 301 -4.35 11.54 10.93
CA LEU A 301 -2.96 11.95 11.17
C LEU A 301 -2.85 13.47 11.43
N GLU A 302 -3.57 14.29 10.66
CA GLU A 302 -3.57 15.76 10.77
C GLU A 302 -4.07 16.23 12.13
N GLU A 303 -5.17 15.65 12.63
CA GLU A 303 -5.75 15.98 13.94
C GLU A 303 -4.76 15.82 15.12
N HIS A 304 -3.70 15.03 14.94
CA HIS A 304 -2.66 14.79 15.94
C HIS A 304 -1.28 15.32 15.52
N GLY A 305 -1.21 16.15 14.46
CA GLY A 305 0.04 16.75 13.98
C GLY A 305 1.05 15.76 13.39
N MET A 306 0.60 14.59 12.93
CA MET A 306 1.47 13.47 12.54
C MET A 306 1.86 13.45 11.05
N LEU A 307 1.46 14.43 10.23
CA LEU A 307 1.78 14.45 8.80
C LEU A 307 3.28 14.61 8.49
N ASN A 308 4.07 15.02 9.50
CA ASN A 308 5.50 15.28 9.40
C ASN A 308 6.35 14.43 10.35
N LEU A 309 5.86 13.26 10.78
CA LEU A 309 6.71 12.35 11.58
C LEU A 309 8.03 12.03 10.83
N PRO A 310 9.16 11.97 11.56
CA PRO A 310 10.52 11.84 10.99
C PRO A 310 10.80 10.46 10.36
#